data_AF-A0A920W1T4-F1
#
_entry.id   AF-A0A920W1T4-F1
#
_cell.length_a   1.000
_cell.length_b   1.000
_cell.length_c   1.000
_cell.angle_alpha   90.00
_cell.angle_beta   90.00
_cell.angle_gamma   90.00
#
_symmetry.space_group_name_H-M   'P 1'
#
loop_
_entity.id
_entity.type
_entity.pdbx_description
1 polymer ?
#
loop_
_entity_poly.entity_id
_entity_poly.type
_entity_poly.pdbx_seq_one_letter_code
_entity_poly.pdbx_strand_id
1 'polypeptide(L)' 'MMRPTSKIIQKLANDISLTLPKNIINYLLTRIPRDFISIQNAISTINQESYTQKKKVTLPLVKNALVKYLG' A
#
# COMPACT_ATOMS: atom_id res chain seq x y z
N MET A 1 -4.85 12.02 15.30
CA MET A 1 -4.68 10.62 15.76
C MET A 1 -4.77 9.67 14.57
N MET A 2 -3.89 8.65 14.44
CA MET A 2 -4.00 7.64 13.36
C MET A 2 -4.99 6.53 13.75
N ARG A 3 -5.79 6.07 12.78
CA ARG A 3 -6.74 4.95 12.96
C ARG A 3 -5.97 3.62 13.12
N PRO A 4 -6.52 2.62 13.84
CA PRO A 4 -5.86 1.32 14.04
C PRO A 4 -5.39 0.65 12.73
N THR A 5 -6.25 0.64 11.71
CA THR A 5 -5.91 0.08 10.38
C THR A 5 -4.73 0.79 9.71
N SER A 6 -4.61 2.11 9.87
CA SER A 6 -3.48 2.88 9.34
C SER A 6 -2.15 2.43 9.97
N LYS A 7 -2.16 2.09 11.27
CA LYS A 7 -0.97 1.58 11.96
C LYS A 7 -0.58 0.18 11.48
N ILE A 8 -1.57 -0.68 11.20
CA ILE A 8 -1.33 -2.01 10.63
C ILE A 8 -0.70 -1.89 9.25
N ILE A 9 -1.25 -1.06 8.36
CA ILE A 9 -0.68 -0.81 7.02
C ILE A 9 0.77 -0.30 7.14
N GLN A 10 1.02 0.67 8.01
CA GLN A 10 2.37 1.20 8.23
C GLN A 10 3.33 0.13 8.72
N LYS A 11 2.90 -0.70 9.70
CA LYS A 11 3.73 -1.78 10.23
C LYS A 11 4.07 -2.81 9.16
N LEU A 12 3.07 -3.30 8.43
CA LEU A 12 3.27 -4.30 7.36
C LEU A 12 4.21 -3.79 6.26
N ALA A 13 4.09 -2.52 5.88
CA ALA A 13 4.99 -1.91 4.92
C ALA A 13 6.43 -1.79 5.49
N ASN A 14 6.58 -1.37 6.74
CA ASN A 14 7.88 -1.28 7.39
C ASN A 14 8.55 -2.64 7.55
N ASP A 15 7.79 -3.70 7.85
CA ASP A 15 8.29 -5.08 8.01
C ASP A 15 8.96 -5.58 6.71
N ILE A 16 8.58 -5.04 5.55
CA ILE A 16 9.20 -5.34 4.23
C ILE A 16 10.08 -4.20 3.69
N SER A 17 10.49 -3.26 4.56
CA SER A 17 11.29 -2.06 4.20
C SER A 17 10.62 -1.13 3.16
N LEU A 18 9.30 -1.21 3.00
CA LEU A 18 8.53 -0.33 2.13
C LEU A 18 8.09 0.92 2.91
N THR A 19 8.60 2.08 2.51
CA THR A 19 8.15 3.36 3.08
C THR A 19 6.87 3.83 2.38
N LEU A 20 5.75 3.84 3.10
CA LEU A 20 4.48 4.39 2.62
C LEU A 20 4.21 5.77 3.23
N PRO A 21 4.15 6.84 2.40
CA PRO A 21 3.72 8.15 2.87
C PRO A 21 2.27 8.14 3.39
N LYS A 22 1.96 9.01 4.36
CA LYS A 22 0.63 9.07 5.00
C LYS A 22 -0.52 9.29 4.02
N ASN A 23 -0.33 10.10 2.98
CA ASN A 23 -1.34 10.30 1.93
C ASN A 23 -1.64 9.01 1.15
N ILE A 24 -0.63 8.14 0.95
CA ILE A 24 -0.82 6.82 0.33
C ILE A 24 -1.60 5.90 1.26
N ILE A 25 -1.27 5.85 2.54
CA ILE A 25 -2.00 5.05 3.53
C ILE A 25 -3.48 5.48 3.56
N ASN A 26 -3.74 6.78 3.58
CA ASN A 26 -5.11 7.32 3.53
C ASN A 26 -5.82 6.92 2.24
N TYR A 27 -5.13 6.97 1.10
CA TYR A 27 -5.69 6.54 -0.18
C TYR A 27 -6.08 5.06 -0.17
N LEU A 28 -5.20 4.18 0.32
CA LEU A 28 -5.47 2.74 0.44
C LEU A 28 -6.74 2.48 1.27
N LEU A 29 -6.89 3.16 2.41
CA LEU A 29 -8.06 3.02 3.30
C LEU A 29 -9.40 3.40 2.66
N THR A 30 -9.38 4.08 1.51
CA THR A 30 -10.56 4.47 0.71
C THR A 30 -10.76 3.62 -0.54
N ARG A 31 -9.85 2.67 -0.82
CA ARG A 31 -9.81 1.92 -2.08
C ARG A 31 -9.75 0.41 -1.92
N ILE A 32 -9.23 -0.09 -0.81
CA ILE A 32 -9.18 -1.53 -0.54
C ILE A 32 -10.06 -1.90 0.66
N PRO A 33 -10.60 -3.13 0.71
CA PRO A 33 -11.18 -3.69 1.92
C PRO A 33 -10.19 -3.63 3.08
N ARG A 34 -10.70 -3.45 4.30
CA ARG A 34 -9.89 -3.24 5.51
C ARG A 34 -9.58 -4.52 6.28
N ASP A 35 -9.84 -5.67 5.68
CA ASP A 35 -9.41 -6.95 6.22
C ASP A 35 -7.90 -7.15 6.00
N PHE A 36 -7.31 -8.04 6.79
CA PHE A 36 -5.87 -8.24 6.82
C PHE A 36 -5.31 -8.76 5.48
N ILE A 37 -6.02 -9.69 4.83
CA ILE A 37 -5.58 -10.33 3.59
C ILE A 37 -5.55 -9.31 2.45
N SER A 38 -6.59 -8.49 2.32
CA SER A 38 -6.66 -7.42 1.32
C SER A 38 -5.54 -6.40 1.50
N ILE A 39 -5.25 -6.02 2.76
CA ILE A 39 -4.15 -5.10 3.09
C ILE A 39 -2.80 -5.72 2.72
N GLN A 40 -2.56 -6.97 3.11
CA GLN A 40 -1.30 -7.67 2.84
C GLN A 40 -1.03 -7.79 1.34
N ASN A 41 -2.06 -8.21 0.57
CA ASN A 41 -1.96 -8.34 -0.87
C ASN A 41 -1.68 -6.98 -1.54
N ALA A 42 -2.41 -5.94 -1.18
CA ALA A 42 -2.19 -4.61 -1.73
C ALA A 42 -0.76 -4.09 -1.45
N ILE A 43 -0.24 -4.28 -0.23
CA ILE A 43 1.13 -3.89 0.12
C ILE A 43 2.15 -4.68 -0.71
N SER A 44 1.94 -5.99 -0.87
CA SER A 44 2.82 -6.84 -1.69
C SER A 44 2.85 -6.39 -3.16
N THR A 45 1.68 -6.12 -3.75
CA THR A 45 1.58 -5.62 -5.13
C THR A 45 2.27 -4.26 -5.30
N ILE A 46 2.09 -3.33 -4.35
CA ILE A 46 2.76 -2.03 -4.38
C ILE A 46 4.29 -2.20 -4.29
N ASN A 47 4.76 -3.11 -3.45
CA ASN A 47 6.18 -3.40 -3.33
C ASN A 47 6.76 -3.97 -4.64
N GLN A 48 6.07 -4.94 -5.24
CA GLN A 48 6.47 -5.53 -6.53
C GLN A 48 6.53 -4.49 -7.65
N GLU A 49 5.54 -3.59 -7.73
CA GLU A 49 5.54 -2.50 -8.71
C GLU A 49 6.66 -1.48 -8.44
N SER A 50 6.90 -1.14 -7.18
CA SER A 50 7.99 -0.25 -6.78
C SER A 50 9.35 -0.82 -7.13
N TYR A 51 9.54 -2.13 -6.89
CA TYR A 51 10.75 -2.85 -7.23
C TYR A 51 10.97 -2.93 -8.74
N THR A 52 9.93 -3.31 -9.50
CA THR A 52 9.99 -3.43 -10.96
C THR A 52 10.31 -2.09 -11.62
N GLN A 53 9.69 -1.00 -11.14
CA GLN A 53 9.92 0.33 -11.69
C GLN A 53 11.19 1.01 -11.14
N LYS A 54 11.85 0.43 -10.13
CA LYS A 54 12.97 1.03 -9.37
C LYS A 54 12.66 2.46 -8.91
N LYS A 55 11.40 2.73 -8.58
CA LYS A 55 10.88 4.05 -8.22
C LYS A 55 10.35 4.03 -6.80
N LYS A 56 10.50 5.17 -6.11
CA LYS A 56 9.87 5.41 -4.82
C LYS A 56 8.35 5.28 -4.93
N VAL A 57 7.70 4.84 -3.86
CA VAL A 57 6.25 4.75 -3.80
C VAL A 57 5.63 6.14 -3.90
N THR A 58 4.95 6.38 -5.02
CA THR A 58 4.21 7.61 -5.31
C THR A 58 2.76 7.29 -5.61
N LEU A 59 1.88 8.29 -5.55
CA LEU A 59 0.45 8.06 -5.80
C LEU A 59 0.16 7.48 -7.20
N PRO A 60 0.82 7.92 -8.30
CA PRO A 60 0.65 7.28 -9.61
C PRO A 60 1.06 5.81 -9.62
N LEU A 61 2.17 5.45 -8.96
CA LEU A 61 2.62 4.05 -8.88
C LEU A 61 1.59 3.18 -8.15
N VAL A 62 1.08 3.67 -7.02
CA VAL A 62 0.07 2.97 -6.23
C VAL A 62 -1.23 2.81 -7.00
N LYS A 63 -1.64 3.81 -7.78
CA LYS A 63 -2.81 3.68 -8.67
C LYS A 63 -2.61 2.56 -9.69
N ASN A 64 -1.46 2.52 -10.35
CA ASN A 64 -1.16 1.46 -11.32
C ASN A 64 -1.11 0.07 -10.67
N ALA A 65 -0.52 -0.03 -9.47
CA ALA A 65 -0.48 -1.26 -8.69
C ALA A 65 -1.89 -1.74 -8.30
N LEU A 66 -2.77 -0.83 -7.87
CA LEU A 66 -4.13 -1.19 -7.48
C LEU A 66 -5.01 -1.58 -8.68
N VAL A 67 -4.78 -1.00 -9.87
CA VAL A 67 -5.47 -1.45 -11.09
C VAL A 67 -5.16 -2.92 -11.37
N LYS A 68 -3.91 -3.37 -11.17
CA LYS A 68 -3.51 -4.78 -11.31
C LYS A 68 -4.02 -5.70 -10.20
N TYR A 69 -4.34 -5.14 -9.03
CA TYR A 69 -4.84 -5.90 -7.87
C TYR A 69 -6.37 -6.06 -7.90
N LEU A 70 -7.09 -5.07 -8.44
CA LEU A 70 -8.56 -5.03 -8.47
C LEU A 70 -9.17 -5.48 -9.80
N GLY A 71 -8.37 -5.61 -10.86
CA GLY A 71 -8.77 -6.14 -12.16
C GLY A 71 -8.20 -7.53 -12.39
#